data_AF-A0A0A2J7C9-F1
#
_entry.id   AF-A0A0A2J7C9-F1
#
_cell.length_a   1.000
_cell.length_b   1.000
_cell.length_c   1.000
_cell.angle_alpha   90.00
_cell.angle_beta   90.00
_cell.angle_gamma   90.00
#
_symmetry.space_group_name_H-M   'P 1'
#
loop_
_entity.id
_entity.type
_entity.pdbx_description
1 polymer ?
#
loop_
_entity_poly.entity_id
_entity_poly.type
_entity_poly.pdbx_seq_one_letter_code
_entity_poly.pdbx_strand_id
1 'polypeptide(L)'
;MCHVGEKQSAEAAQRPPIETPYQGLVFTEPKGNLIPIYHWENKTNSHFYTSDPISAVTLEATEAYVKIGIAWYIYPKRQDGTKTLPLVRWYDPVEGFYRYTASEVGLLSPAPECKREAILGYIPIQDRDTLPTPGTIAIDPDIIFQPTGLFTFDPAFTDEQRYQILQAHSIAYERAGVCHSISGQEAGEVRGLYWVQIHHGIDTNPNNNASTTVGSRFIDVSITNLLSLSKNEIAQTLLHEMLGETNSDTR
;
A
#
# COMPACT_ATOMS: atom_id res chain seq x y z
N MET A 1 20.45 -7.54 -16.39
CA MET A 1 19.63 -6.62 -15.56
C MET A 1 18.50 -6.10 -16.42
N CYS A 2 17.26 -6.13 -15.94
CA CYS A 2 16.05 -5.78 -16.70
C CYS A 2 16.15 -4.34 -17.23
N HIS A 3 16.62 -4.14 -18.45
CA HIS A 3 16.84 -2.82 -19.03
C HIS A 3 15.55 -2.29 -19.68
N VAL A 4 15.32 -0.99 -19.52
CA VAL A 4 14.19 -0.27 -20.13
C VAL A 4 14.44 -0.21 -21.64
N GLY A 5 13.85 -1.15 -22.37
CA GLY A 5 14.03 -1.32 -23.80
C GLY A 5 13.48 -2.63 -24.39
N GLU A 6 13.00 -3.55 -23.56
CA GLU A 6 12.36 -4.76 -24.05
C GLU A 6 10.98 -4.42 -24.65
N LYS A 7 10.90 -4.57 -25.97
CA LYS A 7 9.70 -4.37 -26.79
C LYS A 7 8.48 -4.99 -26.11
N GLN A 8 7.39 -4.24 -26.07
CA GLN A 8 6.04 -4.78 -25.88
C GLN A 8 5.80 -5.82 -26.98
N SER A 9 6.07 -7.10 -26.69
CA SER A 9 5.50 -8.20 -27.44
C SER A 9 4.08 -8.45 -26.90
N ALA A 10 3.23 -9.06 -27.71
CA ALA A 10 1.84 -9.36 -27.38
C ALA A 10 1.65 -10.35 -26.21
N GLU A 11 2.71 -10.71 -25.48
CA GLU A 11 2.70 -11.50 -24.23
C GLU A 11 2.41 -10.68 -22.95
N ALA A 12 2.00 -9.41 -23.08
CA ALA A 12 1.37 -8.68 -21.97
C ALA A 12 0.05 -9.33 -21.46
N ALA A 13 -0.41 -10.40 -22.10
CA ALA A 13 -1.68 -11.08 -21.86
C ALA A 13 -1.61 -12.26 -20.86
N GLN A 14 -0.49 -12.54 -20.21
CA GLN A 14 -0.40 -13.56 -19.14
C GLN A 14 0.20 -12.99 -17.86
N ARG A 15 -0.28 -11.82 -17.44
CA ARG A 15 -0.08 -11.38 -16.04
C ARG A 15 -0.86 -12.34 -15.14
N PRO A 16 -0.22 -13.17 -14.30
CA PRO A 16 -0.98 -13.84 -13.24
C PRO A 16 -1.71 -12.76 -12.42
N PRO A 17 -2.97 -12.98 -12.02
CA PRO A 17 -3.71 -12.01 -11.24
C PRO A 17 -2.91 -11.59 -10.01
N ILE A 18 -2.91 -10.29 -9.71
CA ILE A 18 -2.39 -9.80 -8.44
C ILE A 18 -3.38 -10.25 -7.37
N GLU A 19 -3.07 -11.35 -6.69
CA GLU A 19 -3.86 -11.78 -5.55
C GLU A 19 -3.40 -11.00 -4.32
N THR A 20 -4.24 -10.07 -3.87
CA THR A 20 -4.09 -9.45 -2.55
C THR A 20 -4.24 -10.54 -1.50
N PRO A 21 -3.19 -10.87 -0.70
CA PRO A 21 -3.23 -12.00 0.22
C PRO A 21 -3.93 -11.65 1.55
N TYR A 22 -4.27 -10.38 1.76
CA TYR A 22 -4.98 -9.90 2.94
C TYR A 22 -6.37 -9.41 2.60
N GLN A 23 -7.23 -9.44 3.62
CA GLN A 23 -8.47 -8.69 3.68
C GLN A 23 -8.38 -7.68 4.82
N GLY A 24 -9.07 -6.55 4.66
CA GLY A 24 -9.34 -5.62 5.74
C GLY A 24 -10.58 -6.05 6.52
N LEU A 25 -10.58 -5.79 7.81
CA LEU A 25 -11.75 -6.02 8.67
C LEU A 25 -12.25 -4.71 9.25
N VAL A 26 -13.55 -4.68 9.54
CA VAL A 26 -14.18 -3.62 10.33
C VAL A 26 -15.16 -4.20 11.33
N PHE A 27 -15.42 -3.45 12.40
CA PHE A 27 -16.34 -3.87 13.45
C PHE A 27 -17.75 -3.39 13.14
N THR A 28 -18.75 -4.24 13.41
CA THR A 28 -20.16 -3.92 13.17
C THR A 28 -20.83 -3.23 14.36
N GLU A 29 -20.21 -3.27 15.53
CA GLU A 29 -20.73 -2.70 16.77
C GLU A 29 -19.68 -1.83 17.47
N PRO A 30 -20.11 -0.77 18.18
CA PRO A 30 -19.20 0.04 18.97
C PRO A 30 -18.63 -0.78 20.13
N LYS A 31 -17.31 -0.74 20.32
CA LYS A 31 -16.62 -1.43 21.43
C LYS A 31 -15.39 -0.65 21.86
N GLY A 32 -15.21 -0.46 23.16
CA GLY A 32 -13.99 0.13 23.72
C GLY A 32 -13.65 1.49 23.11
N ASN A 33 -12.47 1.58 22.48
CA ASN A 33 -11.93 2.79 21.86
C ASN A 33 -12.26 2.94 20.37
N LEU A 34 -13.14 2.10 19.80
CA LEU A 34 -13.49 2.20 18.40
C LEU A 34 -14.22 3.50 18.09
N ILE A 35 -13.96 4.06 16.91
CA ILE A 35 -14.63 5.24 16.36
C ILE A 35 -15.55 4.85 15.21
N PRO A 36 -16.70 5.52 15.05
CA PRO A 36 -17.61 5.27 13.94
C PRO A 36 -17.05 5.86 12.64
N ILE A 37 -17.22 5.14 11.53
CA ILE A 37 -17.13 5.70 10.18
C ILE A 37 -18.53 5.85 9.62
N TYR A 38 -18.85 7.09 9.26
CA TYR A 38 -20.11 7.46 8.65
C TYR A 38 -20.05 7.23 7.15
N HIS A 39 -21.13 6.70 6.60
CA HIS A 39 -21.35 6.58 5.16
C HIS A 39 -22.36 7.62 4.70
N TRP A 40 -21.98 8.29 3.62
CA TRP A 40 -22.75 9.26 2.89
C TRP A 40 -22.81 8.85 1.42
N GLU A 41 -23.92 9.14 0.79
CA GLU A 41 -24.14 8.81 -0.62
C GLU A 41 -24.76 10.01 -1.34
N ASN A 42 -24.36 10.25 -2.59
CA ASN A 42 -24.97 11.27 -3.43
C ASN A 42 -25.90 10.65 -4.48
N LYS A 43 -26.58 11.49 -5.27
CA LYS A 43 -27.55 11.03 -6.29
C LYS A 43 -26.94 10.22 -7.44
N THR A 44 -25.62 10.22 -7.59
CA THR A 44 -24.89 9.40 -8.57
C THR A 44 -24.36 8.11 -7.96
N ASN A 45 -24.81 7.73 -6.75
CA ASN A 45 -24.37 6.55 -6.01
C ASN A 45 -22.86 6.57 -5.71
N SER A 46 -22.28 7.77 -5.55
CA SER A 46 -20.89 7.91 -5.07
C SER A 46 -20.86 7.77 -3.56
N HIS A 47 -19.98 6.91 -3.06
CA HIS A 47 -19.82 6.64 -1.64
C HIS A 47 -18.77 7.56 -1.02
N PHE A 48 -19.10 8.14 0.14
CA PHE A 48 -18.18 8.92 0.95
C PHE A 48 -18.16 8.38 2.39
N TYR A 49 -16.95 8.03 2.86
CA TYR A 49 -16.70 7.50 4.19
C TYR A 49 -15.85 8.48 4.99
N THR A 50 -16.24 8.76 6.23
CA THR A 50 -15.50 9.68 7.11
C THR A 50 -15.64 9.34 8.60
N SER A 51 -14.57 9.54 9.38
CA SER A 51 -14.60 9.53 10.85
C SER A 51 -14.96 10.89 11.44
N ASP A 52 -14.83 11.96 10.66
CA ASP A 52 -15.09 13.33 11.11
C ASP A 52 -16.47 13.82 10.62
N PRO A 53 -17.44 14.04 11.53
CA PRO A 53 -18.74 14.58 11.15
C PRO A 53 -18.67 16.02 10.61
N ILE A 54 -17.62 16.81 10.89
CA ILE A 54 -17.50 18.19 10.40
C ILE A 54 -17.23 18.21 8.89
N SER A 55 -16.31 17.39 8.40
CA SER A 55 -16.08 17.21 6.95
C SER A 55 -17.35 16.85 6.17
N ALA A 56 -18.33 16.23 6.82
CA ALA A 56 -19.58 15.82 6.18
C ALA A 56 -20.64 16.93 6.09
N VAL A 57 -20.65 17.90 7.01
CA VAL A 57 -21.56 19.06 6.96
C VAL A 57 -21.27 19.92 5.72
N THR A 58 -20.00 20.04 5.34
CA THR A 58 -19.61 20.74 4.10
C THR A 58 -20.16 20.01 2.87
N LEU A 59 -20.03 18.69 2.79
CA LEU A 59 -20.51 17.90 1.63
C LEU A 59 -22.03 17.85 1.51
N GLU A 60 -22.75 17.81 2.64
CA GLU A 60 -24.21 17.96 2.66
C GLU A 60 -24.64 19.32 2.09
N ALA A 61 -23.91 20.39 2.45
CA ALA A 61 -24.20 21.74 2.01
C ALA A 61 -23.80 22.04 0.56
N THR A 62 -22.74 21.41 0.03
CA THR A 62 -22.15 21.77 -1.28
C THR A 62 -22.33 20.73 -2.38
N GLU A 63 -22.51 19.45 -2.04
CA GLU A 63 -22.43 18.34 -3.00
C GLU A 63 -23.63 17.38 -2.95
N ALA A 64 -24.67 17.72 -2.19
CA ALA A 64 -25.92 16.95 -2.08
C ALA A 64 -25.72 15.49 -1.62
N TYR A 65 -24.69 15.23 -0.82
CA TYR A 65 -24.53 13.97 -0.09
C TYR A 65 -25.57 13.86 1.02
N VAL A 66 -26.18 12.68 1.16
CA VAL A 66 -27.12 12.35 2.22
C VAL A 66 -26.48 11.34 3.15
N LYS A 67 -26.60 11.56 4.46
CA LYS A 67 -26.12 10.62 5.47
C LYS A 67 -26.94 9.33 5.43
N ILE A 68 -26.27 8.22 5.14
CA ILE A 68 -26.88 6.88 5.22
C ILE A 68 -26.86 6.38 6.66
N GLY A 69 -25.74 6.57 7.35
CA GLY A 69 -25.61 6.15 8.75
C GLY A 69 -24.17 5.91 9.17
N ILE A 70 -23.99 5.02 10.15
CA ILE A 70 -22.69 4.46 10.50
C ILE A 70 -22.51 3.21 9.65
N ALA A 71 -21.48 3.18 8.80
CA ALA A 71 -21.18 1.99 8.02
C ALA A 71 -20.54 0.91 8.88
N TRP A 72 -19.59 1.32 9.74
CA TRP A 72 -18.81 0.42 10.56
C TRP A 72 -17.94 1.20 11.57
N TYR A 73 -17.21 0.48 12.42
CA TYR A 73 -16.30 1.03 13.42
C TYR A 73 -14.86 0.55 13.19
N ILE A 74 -13.89 1.40 13.48
CA ILE A 74 -12.45 1.10 13.39
C ILE A 74 -11.67 1.67 14.57
N TYR A 75 -10.40 1.30 14.66
CA TYR A 75 -9.52 1.88 15.66
C TYR A 75 -9.09 3.30 15.27
N PRO A 76 -9.10 4.28 16.20
CA PRO A 76 -8.64 5.65 15.93
C PRO A 76 -7.12 5.74 15.81
N LYS A 77 -6.39 4.74 16.31
CA LYS A 77 -4.93 4.63 16.29
C LYS A 77 -4.52 3.19 16.05
N ARG A 78 -3.25 2.96 15.70
CA ARG A 78 -2.66 1.62 15.65
C ARG A 78 -2.88 0.89 16.97
N GLN A 79 -3.16 -0.41 16.90
CA GLN A 79 -3.34 -1.23 18.09
C GLN A 79 -2.14 -2.13 18.31
N ASP A 80 -1.67 -2.16 19.55
CA ASP A 80 -0.62 -3.10 19.94
C ASP A 80 -1.19 -4.53 19.92
N GLY A 81 -0.44 -5.47 19.34
CA GLY A 81 -0.83 -6.88 19.26
C GLY A 81 -1.90 -7.23 18.21
N THR A 82 -2.41 -6.27 17.45
CA THR A 82 -3.24 -6.52 16.25
C THR A 82 -2.59 -5.86 15.05
N LYS A 83 -2.39 -6.60 13.96
CA LYS A 83 -1.87 -6.03 12.72
C LYS A 83 -2.95 -5.12 12.11
N THR A 84 -2.69 -3.82 12.07
CA THR A 84 -3.63 -2.83 11.55
C THR A 84 -3.00 -1.91 10.52
N LEU A 85 -3.71 -1.58 9.45
CA LEU A 85 -3.31 -0.59 8.45
C LEU A 85 -4.13 0.70 8.58
N PRO A 86 -3.56 1.89 8.34
CA PRO A 86 -4.37 3.09 8.24
C PRO A 86 -5.22 3.01 6.97
N LEU A 87 -6.49 3.37 7.11
CA LEU A 87 -7.39 3.59 5.98
C LEU A 87 -7.29 5.06 5.57
N VAL A 88 -6.87 5.29 4.33
CA VAL A 88 -6.58 6.62 3.80
C VAL A 88 -7.60 6.98 2.73
N ARG A 89 -8.18 8.17 2.84
CA ARG A 89 -9.07 8.75 1.85
C ARG A 89 -8.29 9.63 0.87
N TRP A 90 -8.62 9.46 -0.40
CA TRP A 90 -8.10 10.23 -1.53
C TRP A 90 -9.26 10.82 -2.31
N TYR A 91 -9.08 12.04 -2.83
CA TYR A 91 -10.01 12.66 -3.75
C TYR A 91 -9.50 12.54 -5.19
N ASP A 92 -10.32 12.01 -6.08
CA ASP A 92 -10.09 11.93 -7.52
C ASP A 92 -10.69 13.18 -8.18
N PRO A 93 -9.88 14.19 -8.58
CA PRO A 93 -10.42 15.41 -9.17
C PRO A 93 -10.87 15.22 -10.63
N VAL A 94 -10.52 14.11 -11.27
CA VAL A 94 -10.90 13.82 -12.66
C VAL A 94 -12.30 13.24 -12.69
N GLU A 95 -12.55 12.26 -11.84
CA GLU A 95 -13.84 11.57 -11.77
C GLU A 95 -14.81 12.19 -10.74
N GLY A 96 -14.31 13.03 -9.83
CA GLY A 96 -15.13 13.71 -8.83
C GLY A 96 -15.62 12.80 -7.70
N PHE A 97 -14.92 11.71 -7.41
CA PHE A 97 -15.26 10.79 -6.31
C PHE A 97 -14.07 10.47 -5.40
N TYR A 98 -14.35 9.76 -4.32
CA TYR A 98 -13.36 9.42 -3.29
C TYR A 98 -12.91 7.97 -3.42
N ARG A 99 -11.60 7.75 -3.23
CA ARG A 99 -10.97 6.42 -3.24
C ARG A 99 -10.29 6.15 -1.91
N TYR A 100 -10.12 4.88 -1.58
CA TYR A 100 -9.59 4.46 -0.30
C TYR A 100 -8.45 3.47 -0.46
N THR A 101 -7.37 3.67 0.28
CA THR A 101 -6.24 2.73 0.33
C THR A 101 -5.96 2.29 1.75
N ALA A 102 -5.41 1.08 1.89
CA ALA A 102 -4.88 0.55 3.14
C ALA A 102 -3.37 0.30 2.98
N SER A 103 -2.54 1.07 3.66
CA SER A 103 -1.08 0.91 3.65
C SER A 103 -0.41 1.55 4.85
N GLU A 104 0.60 0.94 5.44
CA GLU A 104 1.34 1.37 6.64
C GLU A 104 1.73 2.85 6.61
N VAL A 105 2.14 3.32 5.44
CA VAL A 105 2.62 4.67 5.20
C VAL A 105 1.55 5.65 4.71
N GLY A 106 0.52 5.16 4.00
CA GLY A 106 -0.53 6.02 3.46
C GLY A 106 -0.06 7.04 2.42
N LEU A 107 1.03 6.75 1.70
CA LEU A 107 1.67 7.68 0.76
C LEU A 107 1.43 7.38 -0.71
N LEU A 108 1.14 6.12 -1.06
CA LEU A 108 0.83 5.75 -2.44
C LEU A 108 -0.64 5.97 -2.74
N SER A 109 -0.87 6.89 -3.67
CA SER A 109 -2.18 7.18 -4.22
C SER A 109 -2.71 6.00 -5.05
N PRO A 110 -4.02 5.73 -5.04
CA PRO A 110 -4.61 4.69 -5.91
C PRO A 110 -4.53 5.05 -7.40
N ALA A 111 -4.36 6.33 -7.75
CA ALA A 111 -4.12 6.81 -9.10
C ALA A 111 -3.31 8.14 -9.10
N PRO A 112 -2.54 8.48 -10.15
CA PRO A 112 -1.67 9.66 -10.16
C PRO A 112 -2.37 11.00 -9.91
N GLU A 113 -3.63 11.12 -10.32
CA GLU A 113 -4.48 12.32 -10.18
C GLU A 113 -5.03 12.51 -8.76
N CYS A 114 -5.11 11.42 -8.00
CA CYS A 114 -5.74 11.41 -6.69
C CYS A 114 -4.90 12.19 -5.66
N LYS A 115 -5.58 13.01 -4.86
CA LYS A 115 -4.98 13.83 -3.80
C LYS A 115 -5.31 13.25 -2.43
N ARG A 116 -4.31 13.10 -1.58
CA ARG A 116 -4.52 12.63 -0.20
C ARG A 116 -5.33 13.66 0.59
N GLU A 117 -6.36 13.21 1.28
CA GLU A 117 -7.17 14.09 2.13
C GLU A 117 -7.02 13.78 3.60
N ALA A 118 -7.18 12.51 3.99
CA ALA A 118 -7.30 12.15 5.40
C ALA A 118 -6.88 10.71 5.68
N ILE A 119 -6.42 10.44 6.91
CA ILE A 119 -6.44 9.11 7.50
C ILE A 119 -7.72 9.03 8.33
N LEU A 120 -8.58 8.06 8.03
CA LEU A 120 -9.85 7.90 8.74
C LEU A 120 -9.68 7.19 10.08
N GLY A 121 -8.72 6.26 10.15
CA GLY A 121 -8.36 5.46 11.30
C GLY A 121 -7.62 4.20 10.83
N TYR A 122 -7.70 3.11 11.60
CA TYR A 122 -6.93 1.89 11.38
C TYR A 122 -7.82 0.65 11.36
N ILE A 123 -7.75 -0.11 10.27
CA ILE A 123 -8.46 -1.38 10.08
C ILE A 123 -7.55 -2.55 10.47
N PRO A 124 -8.05 -3.57 11.20
CA PRO A 124 -7.36 -4.85 11.28
C PRO A 124 -7.22 -5.47 9.90
N ILE A 125 -6.15 -6.23 9.72
CA ILE A 125 -5.95 -7.05 8.53
C ILE A 125 -5.67 -8.49 8.94
N GLN A 126 -6.11 -9.43 8.11
CA GLN A 126 -5.85 -10.86 8.26
C GLN A 126 -5.70 -11.50 6.88
N ASP A 127 -5.28 -12.76 6.84
CA ASP A 127 -5.20 -13.51 5.59
C ASP A 127 -6.58 -13.56 4.92
N ARG A 128 -6.58 -13.37 3.60
CA ARG A 128 -7.82 -13.21 2.81
C ARG A 128 -8.78 -14.39 2.93
N ASP A 129 -8.23 -15.61 3.01
CA ASP A 129 -9.04 -16.83 3.09
C ASP A 129 -9.44 -17.22 4.51
N THR A 130 -9.01 -16.44 5.51
CA THR A 130 -9.42 -16.65 6.91
C THR A 130 -10.82 -16.10 7.13
N LEU A 131 -11.67 -16.83 7.88
CA LEU A 131 -12.98 -16.31 8.27
C LEU A 131 -12.83 -15.05 9.16
N PRO A 132 -13.65 -14.00 8.97
CA PRO A 132 -13.62 -12.83 9.84
C PRO A 132 -13.75 -13.20 11.32
N THR A 133 -12.95 -12.55 12.17
CA THR A 133 -13.01 -12.72 13.63
C THR A 133 -14.41 -12.34 14.15
N PRO A 134 -14.98 -13.04 15.16
CA PRO A 134 -16.31 -12.71 15.68
C PRO A 134 -16.48 -11.21 16.03
N GLY A 135 -17.57 -10.60 15.56
CA GLY A 135 -17.83 -9.17 15.72
C GLY A 135 -17.17 -8.28 14.65
N THR A 136 -16.52 -8.87 13.65
CA THR A 136 -15.97 -8.19 12.48
C THR A 136 -16.57 -8.72 11.19
N ILE A 137 -16.52 -7.90 10.15
CA ILE A 137 -16.80 -8.27 8.77
C ILE A 137 -15.62 -7.85 7.89
N ALA A 138 -15.45 -8.54 6.77
CA ALA A 138 -14.56 -8.06 5.72
C ALA A 138 -15.10 -6.72 5.20
N ILE A 139 -14.22 -5.72 5.11
CA ILE A 139 -14.60 -4.45 4.50
C ILE A 139 -14.67 -4.58 2.98
N ASP A 140 -15.54 -3.77 2.38
CA ASP A 140 -15.83 -3.68 0.95
C ASP A 140 -14.59 -3.81 0.04
N PRO A 141 -14.67 -4.54 -1.09
CA PRO A 141 -13.60 -4.67 -2.09
C PRO A 141 -13.08 -3.36 -2.69
N ASP A 142 -13.78 -2.23 -2.55
CA ASP A 142 -13.33 -0.94 -3.10
C ASP A 142 -12.09 -0.34 -2.37
N ILE A 143 -11.62 -0.96 -1.29
CA ILE A 143 -10.35 -0.59 -0.65
C ILE A 143 -9.18 -1.22 -1.39
N ILE A 144 -8.26 -0.37 -1.85
CA ILE A 144 -7.07 -0.78 -2.55
C ILE A 144 -5.94 -1.06 -1.55
N PHE A 145 -5.56 -2.32 -1.44
CA PHE A 145 -4.34 -2.75 -0.76
C PHE A 145 -3.16 -2.64 -1.71
N GLN A 146 -2.16 -1.85 -1.32
CA GLN A 146 -0.94 -1.69 -2.11
C GLN A 146 -0.01 -2.88 -1.83
N PRO A 147 0.71 -3.42 -2.84
CA PRO A 147 1.72 -4.45 -2.62
C PRO A 147 2.73 -4.04 -1.56
N THR A 148 3.18 -2.78 -1.53
CA THR A 148 4.09 -2.22 -0.50
C THR A 148 3.37 -1.80 0.79
N GLY A 149 2.12 -2.20 0.95
CA GLY A 149 1.23 -1.73 2.00
C GLY A 149 1.68 -2.09 3.40
N LEU A 150 2.66 -2.98 3.57
CA LEU A 150 3.24 -3.37 4.86
C LEU A 150 4.65 -2.87 5.10
N PHE A 151 5.19 -2.07 4.18
CA PHE A 151 6.56 -1.57 4.32
C PHE A 151 6.63 -0.56 5.46
N THR A 152 7.67 -0.70 6.27
CA THR A 152 7.97 0.21 7.37
C THR A 152 9.30 0.90 7.11
N PHE A 153 9.50 2.03 7.76
CA PHE A 153 10.65 2.89 7.52
C PHE A 153 11.21 3.37 8.85
N ASP A 154 12.52 3.54 8.89
CA ASP A 154 13.16 4.32 9.94
C ASP A 154 12.53 5.72 10.05
N PRO A 155 12.41 6.25 11.28
CA PRO A 155 11.80 7.56 11.51
C PRO A 155 12.59 8.70 10.87
N ALA A 156 13.87 8.48 10.54
CA ALA A 156 14.74 9.45 9.91
C ALA A 156 14.44 9.70 8.42
N PHE A 157 13.70 8.82 7.74
CA PHE A 157 13.20 9.10 6.39
C PHE A 157 12.11 10.17 6.39
N THR A 158 12.20 11.12 5.48
CA THR A 158 11.11 12.07 5.21
C THR A 158 10.00 11.41 4.41
N ASP A 159 8.79 11.97 4.42
CA ASP A 159 7.67 11.43 3.64
C ASP A 159 7.96 11.44 2.11
N GLU A 160 8.70 12.44 1.62
CA GLU A 160 9.13 12.48 0.22
C GLU A 160 10.06 11.31 -0.11
N GLN A 161 11.03 11.00 0.76
CA GLN A 161 11.95 9.87 0.56
C GLN A 161 11.20 8.53 0.62
N ARG A 162 10.30 8.37 1.59
CA ARG A 162 9.43 7.18 1.68
C ARG A 162 8.60 7.02 0.41
N TYR A 163 8.00 8.11 -0.06
CA TYR A 163 7.20 8.11 -1.29
C TYR A 163 8.02 7.71 -2.52
N GLN A 164 9.26 8.21 -2.65
CA GLN A 164 10.16 7.83 -3.74
C GLN A 164 10.53 6.34 -3.69
N ILE A 165 10.86 5.82 -2.51
CA ILE A 165 11.17 4.39 -2.30
C ILE A 165 9.95 3.53 -2.65
N LEU A 166 8.77 3.89 -2.16
CA LEU A 166 7.53 3.17 -2.42
C LEU A 166 7.14 3.18 -3.92
N GLN A 167 7.30 4.31 -4.60
CA GLN A 167 7.10 4.38 -6.05
C GLN A 167 8.08 3.49 -6.81
N ALA A 168 9.35 3.51 -6.43
CA ALA A 168 10.36 2.67 -7.05
C ALA A 168 10.05 1.18 -6.83
N HIS A 169 9.57 0.81 -5.66
CA HIS A 169 9.07 -0.52 -5.35
C HIS A 169 7.84 -0.91 -6.16
N SER A 170 6.88 0.00 -6.37
CA SER A 170 5.75 -0.23 -7.27
C SER A 170 6.20 -0.53 -8.70
N ILE A 171 7.18 0.24 -9.21
CA ILE A 171 7.79 -0.03 -10.53
C ILE A 171 8.54 -1.37 -10.54
N ALA A 172 9.27 -1.69 -9.48
CA ALA A 172 10.01 -2.94 -9.33
C ALA A 172 9.08 -4.17 -9.30
N TYR A 173 7.95 -4.07 -8.59
CA TYR A 173 6.90 -5.09 -8.55
C TYR A 173 6.33 -5.39 -9.93
N GLU A 174 6.01 -4.35 -10.71
CA GLU A 174 5.53 -4.50 -12.09
C GLU A 174 6.60 -5.12 -12.99
N ARG A 175 7.85 -4.66 -12.87
CA ARG A 175 8.99 -5.20 -13.63
C ARG A 175 9.25 -6.67 -13.34
N ALA A 176 9.14 -7.11 -12.09
CA ALA A 176 9.30 -8.51 -11.73
C ALA A 176 8.28 -9.41 -12.47
N GLY A 177 7.09 -8.89 -12.79
CA GLY A 177 6.08 -9.65 -13.52
C GLY A 177 6.29 -9.75 -15.03
N VAL A 178 7.23 -8.98 -15.60
CA VAL A 178 7.46 -8.93 -17.06
C VAL A 178 8.93 -9.13 -17.46
N CYS A 179 9.84 -9.24 -16.49
CA CYS A 179 11.26 -9.37 -16.78
C CYS A 179 11.61 -10.81 -17.18
N HIS A 180 12.04 -11.00 -18.42
CA HIS A 180 12.46 -12.30 -18.94
C HIS A 180 13.81 -12.79 -18.40
N SER A 181 14.54 -11.92 -17.71
CA SER A 181 15.85 -12.24 -17.11
C SER A 181 15.76 -12.89 -15.73
N ILE A 182 14.55 -13.07 -15.17
CA ILE A 182 14.30 -13.84 -13.95
C ILE A 182 13.31 -14.96 -14.27
N SER A 183 13.44 -16.10 -13.59
CA SER A 183 12.52 -17.23 -13.77
C SER A 183 11.12 -16.90 -13.24
N GLY A 184 10.11 -17.64 -13.71
CA GLY A 184 8.74 -17.49 -13.21
C GLY A 184 8.60 -17.77 -11.71
N GLN A 185 9.44 -18.66 -11.17
CA GLN A 185 9.51 -18.92 -9.73
C GLN A 185 10.06 -17.71 -8.97
N GLU A 186 11.23 -17.18 -9.38
CA GLU A 186 11.83 -15.99 -8.75
C GLU A 186 10.88 -14.78 -8.81
N ALA A 187 10.18 -14.60 -9.94
CA ALA A 187 9.17 -13.57 -10.09
C ALA A 187 8.01 -13.72 -9.09
N GLY A 188 7.52 -14.95 -8.89
CA GLY A 188 6.49 -15.26 -7.91
C GLY A 188 6.94 -15.00 -6.47
N GLU A 189 8.14 -15.49 -6.11
CA GLU A 189 8.72 -15.32 -4.77
C GLU A 189 8.95 -13.85 -4.43
N VAL A 190 9.59 -13.09 -5.32
CA VAL A 190 9.81 -11.64 -5.12
C VAL A 190 8.51 -10.87 -5.03
N ARG A 191 7.53 -11.15 -5.90
CA ARG A 191 6.22 -10.48 -5.82
C ARG A 191 5.46 -10.83 -4.54
N GLY A 192 5.67 -12.04 -4.00
CA GLY A 192 5.19 -12.43 -2.68
C GLY A 192 5.80 -11.57 -1.56
N LEU A 193 7.08 -11.20 -1.66
CA LEU A 193 7.76 -10.39 -0.64
C LEU A 193 7.20 -8.98 -0.50
N TYR A 194 6.61 -8.42 -1.55
CA TYR A 194 5.98 -7.10 -1.43
C TYR A 194 4.86 -7.13 -0.38
N TRP A 195 4.09 -8.23 -0.34
CA TRP A 195 3.00 -8.41 0.59
C TRP A 195 3.40 -8.82 2.01
N VAL A 196 4.66 -8.71 2.40
CA VAL A 196 5.05 -8.92 3.80
C VAL A 196 5.66 -7.65 4.37
N GLN A 197 5.83 -7.61 5.69
CA GLN A 197 6.52 -6.49 6.32
C GLN A 197 8.00 -6.54 5.92
N ILE A 198 8.48 -5.45 5.33
CA ILE A 198 9.90 -5.19 5.07
C ILE A 198 10.22 -3.84 5.71
N HIS A 199 11.26 -3.82 6.53
CA HIS A 199 11.75 -2.62 7.16
C HIS A 199 12.81 -1.95 6.29
N HIS A 200 12.68 -0.64 6.10
CA HIS A 200 13.64 0.18 5.37
C HIS A 200 14.45 1.02 6.35
N GLY A 201 15.73 0.67 6.48
CA GLY A 201 16.69 1.42 7.29
C GLY A 201 17.56 2.36 6.44
N ILE A 202 18.40 3.14 7.10
CA ILE A 202 19.36 4.02 6.43
C ILE A 202 20.71 3.30 6.26
N ASP A 203 21.16 3.12 5.02
CA ASP A 203 22.52 2.69 4.74
C ASP A 203 23.48 3.89 4.86
N THR A 204 24.47 3.76 5.74
CA THR A 204 25.49 4.80 5.98
C THR A 204 26.81 4.53 5.26
N ASN A 205 26.94 3.39 4.56
CA ASN A 205 28.11 3.08 3.76
C ASN A 205 28.08 3.88 2.44
N PRO A 206 29.04 4.78 2.20
CA PRO A 206 29.05 5.63 1.01
C PRO A 206 29.28 4.85 -0.30
N ASN A 207 29.64 3.58 -0.24
CA ASN A 207 29.83 2.73 -1.43
C ASN A 207 28.60 1.90 -1.79
N ASN A 208 27.55 1.93 -0.96
CA ASN A 208 26.33 1.17 -1.18
C ASN A 208 25.24 2.09 -1.75
N ASN A 209 24.42 1.53 -2.64
CA ASN A 209 23.16 2.17 -3.06
C ASN A 209 22.02 1.70 -2.15
N ALA A 210 21.91 0.39 -1.99
CA ALA A 210 21.12 -0.26 -0.97
C ALA A 210 21.84 -1.54 -0.56
N SER A 211 21.42 -2.12 0.54
CA SER A 211 21.88 -3.45 0.94
C SER A 211 20.78 -4.21 1.66
N THR A 212 20.81 -5.52 1.54
CA THR A 212 19.98 -6.43 2.30
C THR A 212 20.79 -7.60 2.84
N THR A 213 20.31 -8.21 3.92
CA THR A 213 20.76 -9.52 4.37
C THR A 213 19.67 -10.54 4.04
N VAL A 214 20.06 -11.68 3.46
CA VAL A 214 19.12 -12.72 3.04
C VAL A 214 18.19 -13.13 4.18
N GLY A 215 16.88 -13.10 3.93
CA GLY A 215 15.84 -13.49 4.87
C GLY A 215 15.65 -12.53 6.05
N SER A 216 16.33 -11.38 6.07
CA SER A 216 16.26 -10.45 7.19
C SER A 216 14.95 -9.70 7.24
N ARG A 217 14.31 -9.44 6.08
CA ARG A 217 13.21 -8.48 5.94
C ARG A 217 13.66 -7.04 6.22
N PHE A 218 14.92 -6.74 5.96
CA PHE A 218 15.52 -5.42 6.07
C PHE A 218 16.18 -5.05 4.74
N ILE A 219 15.88 -3.83 4.29
CA ILE A 219 16.56 -3.19 3.15
C ILE A 219 17.08 -1.85 3.65
N ASP A 220 18.40 -1.73 3.78
CA ASP A 220 19.03 -0.46 4.11
C ASP A 220 19.22 0.34 2.82
N VAL A 221 18.76 1.59 2.81
CA VAL A 221 18.75 2.47 1.64
C VAL A 221 19.68 3.65 1.85
N SER A 222 20.59 3.89 0.89
CA SER A 222 21.43 5.09 0.89
C SER A 222 20.65 6.30 0.38
N ILE A 223 20.40 7.26 1.27
CA ILE A 223 19.72 8.52 0.92
C ILE A 223 20.55 9.35 -0.07
N THR A 224 21.88 9.34 0.05
CA THR A 224 22.75 10.16 -0.81
C THR A 224 23.00 9.51 -2.17
N ASN A 225 23.17 8.19 -2.19
CA ASN A 225 23.58 7.49 -3.40
C ASN A 225 22.38 7.02 -4.22
N LEU A 226 21.41 6.34 -3.60
CA LEU A 226 20.29 5.76 -4.34
C LEU A 226 19.23 6.80 -4.69
N LEU A 227 18.80 7.61 -3.72
CA LEU A 227 17.68 8.54 -3.93
C LEU A 227 18.02 9.74 -4.82
N SER A 228 19.28 9.89 -5.23
CA SER A 228 19.71 10.86 -6.24
C SER A 228 19.64 10.32 -7.68
N LEU A 229 19.38 9.02 -7.86
CA LEU A 229 19.29 8.37 -9.18
C LEU A 229 17.91 8.53 -9.82
N SER A 230 17.78 8.11 -11.08
CA SER A 230 16.48 8.08 -11.75
C SER A 230 15.56 7.02 -11.11
N LYS A 231 14.25 7.24 -11.18
CA LYS A 231 13.23 6.29 -10.68
C LYS A 231 13.46 4.86 -11.19
N ASN A 232 13.93 4.74 -12.44
CA ASN A 232 14.19 3.45 -13.07
C ASN A 232 15.40 2.72 -12.47
N GLU A 233 16.45 3.46 -12.13
CA GLU A 233 17.65 2.92 -11.46
C GLU A 233 17.35 2.56 -10.00
N ILE A 234 16.56 3.39 -9.31
CA ILE A 234 16.09 3.09 -7.95
C ILE A 234 15.29 1.79 -7.96
N ALA A 235 14.28 1.68 -8.84
CA ALA A 235 13.45 0.49 -8.94
C ALA A 235 14.26 -0.78 -9.28
N GLN A 236 15.26 -0.65 -10.15
CA GLN A 236 16.12 -1.77 -10.51
C GLN A 236 17.00 -2.21 -9.34
N THR A 237 17.55 -1.26 -8.59
CA THR A 237 18.36 -1.54 -7.40
C THR A 237 17.51 -2.22 -6.33
N LEU A 238 16.32 -1.68 -6.04
CA LEU A 238 15.43 -2.27 -5.05
C LEU A 238 14.91 -3.65 -5.47
N LEU A 239 14.68 -3.88 -6.77
CA LEU A 239 14.38 -5.23 -7.27
C LEU A 239 15.54 -6.20 -7.03
N HIS A 240 16.78 -5.74 -7.21
CA HIS A 240 17.96 -6.54 -6.94
C HIS A 240 18.06 -6.93 -5.45
N GLU A 241 17.84 -5.98 -4.54
CA GLU A 241 17.81 -6.28 -3.09
C GLU A 241 16.67 -7.25 -2.75
N MET A 242 15.48 -7.07 -3.34
CA MET A 242 14.36 -7.99 -3.12
C MET A 242 14.64 -9.42 -3.60
N LEU A 243 15.39 -9.59 -4.70
CA LEU A 243 15.89 -10.91 -5.15
C LEU A 243 16.95 -11.47 -4.20
N GLY A 244 17.78 -10.60 -3.61
CA GLY A 244 18.72 -10.99 -2.56
C GLY A 244 18.02 -11.54 -1.30
N GLU A 245 16.84 -11.02 -0.97
CA GLU A 245 16.02 -11.52 0.15
C GLU A 245 15.45 -12.93 -0.09
N THR A 246 15.24 -13.35 -1.35
CA THR A 246 14.71 -14.70 -1.69
C THR A 246 15.80 -15.76 -1.84
N ASN A 247 17.01 -15.37 -2.27
CA ASN A 247 18.05 -16.32 -2.64
C ASN A 247 18.96 -16.71 -1.46
N SER A 248 18.70 -17.87 -0.85
CA SER A 248 19.61 -18.49 0.14
C SER A 248 20.82 -19.22 -0.45
N ASP A 249 20.87 -19.42 -1.77
CA ASP A 249 21.75 -20.43 -2.40
C ASP A 249 22.82 -19.90 -3.37
N THR A 250 23.11 -18.60 -3.44
CA THR A 250 24.20 -18.09 -4.31
C THR A 250 25.05 -16.96 -3.71
N ARG A 251 25.83 -17.30 -2.68
CA ARG A 251 27.11 -16.63 -2.41
C ARG A 251 28.20 -17.64 -2.13
#